data_AF-A0A286DDP9-F1
#
_entry.id   AF-A0A286DDP9-F1
#
_cell.length_a   1.000
_cell.length_b   1.000
_cell.length_c   1.000
_cell.angle_alpha   90.00
_cell.angle_beta   90.00
_cell.angle_gamma   90.00
#
_symmetry.space_group_name_H-M   'P 1'
#
loop_
_entity.id
_entity.type
_entity.pdbx_description
1 polymer ?
#
loop_
_entity_poly.entity_id
_entity_poly.type
_entity_poly.pdbx_seq_one_letter_code
_entity_poly.pdbx_strand_id
1 'polypeptide(L)'
;MDLRAMAVAASVALAACAPVQDSPGSDEKADEKPLRKLNPNPQRAYTVTMKIEGAPGPFAVVEGVAHYEVENRECGRYLKFAGTFPRMTSSETFEMTRISENEYRGMVYADLILDEDYFGRGVCRWKFIGMDGFLRATADERDTRFRPGMNDDEVYAQKSETKHFWSGYYPRANSENFAEFGDRTLDTVPEDKHHEFFAITLSSREVQP
;
A
#
# COMPACT_ATOMS: atom_id res chain seq x y z
N MET A 1 5.25 75.89 -50.79
CA MET A 1 6.50 75.47 -51.46
C MET A 1 7.02 74.26 -50.70
N ASP A 2 6.77 73.09 -51.28
CA ASP A 2 7.22 71.79 -50.80
C ASP A 2 8.72 71.60 -51.05
N LEU A 3 9.41 70.97 -50.11
CA LEU A 3 10.57 70.11 -50.36
C LEU A 3 10.66 69.10 -49.22
N ARG A 4 10.17 67.89 -49.51
CA ARG A 4 10.25 66.69 -48.68
C ARG A 4 11.71 66.24 -48.55
N ALA A 5 12.14 65.96 -47.34
CA ALA A 5 13.24 65.03 -47.07
C ALA A 5 12.72 63.93 -46.14
N MET A 6 12.87 62.68 -46.60
CA MET A 6 12.50 61.46 -45.91
C MET A 6 13.38 61.25 -44.68
N ALA A 7 12.75 60.83 -43.57
CA ALA A 7 13.44 60.10 -42.52
C ALA A 7 12.61 58.84 -42.19
N VAL A 8 13.24 57.70 -42.44
CA VAL A 8 12.74 56.34 -42.19
C VAL A 8 12.75 56.11 -40.69
N ALA A 9 11.58 55.88 -40.08
CA ALA A 9 11.47 55.38 -38.72
C ALA A 9 11.11 53.90 -38.77
N ALA A 10 12.04 53.06 -38.31
CA ALA A 10 11.89 51.62 -38.20
C ALA A 10 10.87 51.27 -37.10
N SER A 11 9.87 50.47 -37.45
CA SER A 11 8.86 49.94 -36.53
C SER A 11 9.50 48.93 -35.58
N VAL A 12 9.59 49.28 -34.29
CA VAL A 12 9.89 48.33 -33.21
C VAL A 12 8.60 47.55 -32.91
N ALA A 13 8.54 46.30 -33.37
CA ALA A 13 7.47 45.39 -32.98
C ALA A 13 7.69 44.91 -31.54
N LEU A 14 6.79 45.29 -30.64
CA LEU A 14 6.67 44.70 -29.31
C LEU A 14 6.25 43.23 -29.45
N ALA A 15 7.21 42.30 -29.36
CA ALA A 15 6.92 40.90 -29.08
C ALA A 15 6.67 40.76 -27.57
N ALA A 16 5.40 40.74 -27.18
CA ALA A 16 4.99 40.37 -25.83
C ALA A 16 5.30 38.87 -25.60
N CYS A 17 6.30 38.58 -24.78
CA CYS A 17 6.47 37.24 -24.21
C CYS A 17 5.39 37.03 -23.15
N ALA A 18 4.32 36.30 -23.50
CA ALA A 18 3.48 35.67 -22.50
C ALA A 18 4.21 34.42 -21.95
N PRO A 19 4.25 34.19 -20.63
CA PRO A 19 4.74 32.93 -20.10
C PRO A 19 3.72 31.83 -20.44
N VAL A 20 4.13 30.86 -21.26
CA VAL A 20 3.44 29.58 -21.37
C VAL A 20 3.77 28.81 -20.10
N GLN A 21 2.91 28.94 -19.09
CA GLN A 21 2.78 27.98 -18.02
C GLN A 21 1.38 27.39 -18.11
N ASP A 22 1.28 26.28 -18.84
CA ASP A 22 0.26 25.27 -18.61
C ASP A 22 0.99 23.93 -18.66
N SER A 23 1.70 23.64 -17.58
CA SER A 23 1.90 22.26 -17.19
C SER A 23 0.55 21.78 -16.66
N PRO A 24 -0.09 20.76 -17.25
CA PRO A 24 -1.11 20.04 -16.51
C PRO A 24 -0.36 19.25 -15.43
N GLY A 25 -0.17 19.92 -14.29
CA GLY A 25 -0.37 19.25 -13.03
C GLY A 25 -1.81 18.81 -13.02
N SER A 26 -2.02 17.51 -13.09
CA SER A 26 -3.28 16.89 -12.73
C SER A 26 -2.94 15.82 -11.72
N ASP A 27 -3.07 16.22 -10.46
CA ASP A 27 -3.62 15.44 -9.37
C ASP A 27 -4.15 14.05 -9.81
N GLU A 28 -3.31 13.01 -9.73
CA GLU A 28 -3.81 11.64 -9.58
C GLU A 28 -3.96 11.34 -8.08
N LYS A 29 -4.82 12.10 -7.42
CA LYS A 29 -5.69 11.50 -6.39
C LYS A 29 -6.90 10.93 -7.11
N ALA A 30 -6.73 9.74 -7.66
CA ALA A 30 -7.86 8.91 -8.02
C ALA A 30 -7.96 7.80 -6.96
N ASP A 31 -8.81 8.02 -5.96
CA ASP A 31 -9.53 6.96 -5.24
C ASP A 31 -10.49 6.22 -6.20
N GLU A 32 -10.03 5.87 -7.41
CA GLU A 32 -10.78 4.97 -8.27
C GLU A 32 -10.61 3.59 -7.65
N LYS A 33 -11.73 3.03 -7.16
CA LYS A 33 -11.73 1.68 -6.61
C LYS A 33 -11.01 0.74 -7.59
N PRO A 34 -10.08 -0.10 -7.13
CA PRO A 34 -9.34 -0.99 -8.01
C PRO A 34 -10.33 -1.81 -8.85
N LEU A 35 -10.10 -1.84 -10.16
CA LEU A 35 -10.95 -2.56 -11.12
C LEU A 35 -10.83 -4.06 -10.86
N ARG A 36 -11.78 -4.61 -10.10
CA ARG A 36 -11.83 -6.03 -9.74
C ARG A 36 -13.24 -6.48 -9.41
N LYS A 37 -13.46 -7.79 -9.45
CA LYS A 37 -14.68 -8.45 -9.01
C LYS A 37 -14.40 -9.36 -7.83
N LEU A 38 -15.17 -9.23 -6.76
CA LEU A 38 -15.05 -10.10 -5.59
C LEU A 38 -15.74 -11.44 -5.81
N ASN A 39 -15.12 -12.49 -5.29
CA ASN A 39 -15.69 -13.83 -5.21
C ASN A 39 -16.78 -13.85 -4.14
N PRO A 40 -18.05 -14.12 -4.49
CA PRO A 40 -19.14 -14.17 -3.51
C PRO A 40 -19.05 -15.37 -2.55
N ASN A 41 -18.23 -16.38 -2.88
CA ASN A 41 -18.06 -17.58 -2.07
C ASN A 41 -16.59 -18.06 -2.13
N PRO A 42 -15.64 -17.31 -1.53
CA PRO A 42 -14.23 -17.69 -1.52
C PRO A 42 -14.00 -18.96 -0.70
N GLN A 43 -13.14 -19.84 -1.19
CA GLN A 43 -12.90 -21.18 -0.64
C GLN A 43 -11.50 -21.34 -0.03
N ARG A 44 -10.53 -20.51 -0.40
CA ARG A 44 -9.14 -20.65 0.04
C ARG A 44 -8.86 -19.76 1.24
N ALA A 45 -9.42 -20.12 2.38
CA ALA A 45 -9.37 -19.33 3.61
C ALA A 45 -8.18 -19.69 4.51
N TYR A 46 -7.56 -18.66 5.09
CA TYR A 46 -6.51 -18.78 6.10
C TYR A 46 -6.90 -17.94 7.33
N THR A 47 -6.90 -18.57 8.50
CA THR A 47 -6.97 -17.85 9.77
C THR A 47 -5.62 -17.21 10.03
N VAL A 48 -5.62 -15.90 10.28
CA VAL A 48 -4.41 -15.16 10.70
C VAL A 48 -4.55 -14.82 12.17
N THR A 49 -3.53 -15.14 12.97
CA THR A 49 -3.43 -14.69 14.36
C THR A 49 -2.28 -13.72 14.49
N MET A 50 -2.56 -12.54 15.04
CA MET A 50 -1.58 -11.51 15.35
C MET A 50 -1.37 -11.46 16.86
N LYS A 51 -0.13 -11.58 17.33
CA LYS A 51 0.27 -11.45 18.73
C LYS A 51 1.20 -10.26 18.89
N ILE A 52 0.94 -9.41 19.88
CA ILE A 52 1.72 -8.21 20.18
C ILE A 52 2.44 -8.40 21.52
N GLU A 53 3.73 -8.11 21.58
CA GLU A 53 4.55 -8.33 22.77
C GLU A 53 5.44 -7.11 23.03
N GLY A 54 5.38 -6.58 24.26
CA GLY A 54 6.25 -5.48 24.69
C GLY A 54 5.91 -4.09 24.12
N ALA A 55 4.74 -3.91 23.50
CA ALA A 55 4.36 -2.62 22.94
C ALA A 55 4.27 -1.52 24.03
N PRO A 56 4.68 -0.27 23.76
CA PRO A 56 4.64 0.81 24.76
C PRO A 56 3.24 1.17 25.27
N GLY A 57 2.20 0.82 24.52
CA GLY A 57 0.81 1.07 24.86
C GLY A 57 -0.16 0.32 23.94
N PRO A 58 -1.48 0.47 24.15
CA PRO A 58 -2.49 -0.21 23.36
C PRO A 58 -2.58 0.32 21.92
N PHE A 59 -3.19 -0.46 21.03
CA PHE A 59 -3.56 -0.03 19.68
C PHE A 59 -5.08 0.12 19.60
N ALA A 60 -5.55 1.31 19.20
CA ALA A 60 -6.98 1.57 18.99
C ALA A 60 -7.47 1.09 17.62
N VAL A 61 -6.57 1.02 16.64
CA VAL A 61 -6.85 0.50 15.29
C VAL A 61 -5.98 -0.72 15.06
N VAL A 62 -6.61 -1.84 14.74
CA VAL A 62 -5.95 -3.08 14.31
C VAL A 62 -6.78 -3.67 13.17
N GLU A 63 -6.20 -3.68 11.98
CA GLU A 63 -6.86 -4.13 10.75
C GLU A 63 -5.92 -5.07 9.98
N GLY A 64 -6.48 -5.90 9.11
CA GLY A 64 -5.74 -6.70 8.15
C GLY A 64 -5.92 -6.14 6.74
N VAL A 65 -4.87 -6.21 5.92
CA VAL A 65 -4.93 -5.87 4.50
C VAL A 65 -4.36 -7.03 3.69
N ALA A 66 -5.15 -7.59 2.79
CA ALA A 66 -4.75 -8.63 1.86
C ALA A 66 -4.37 -8.00 0.52
N HIS A 67 -3.27 -8.46 -0.07
CA HIS A 67 -2.73 -7.92 -1.31
C HIS A 67 -2.84 -8.93 -2.44
N TYR A 68 -3.24 -8.44 -3.61
CA TYR A 68 -3.40 -9.23 -4.81
C TYR A 68 -2.74 -8.54 -6.00
N GLU A 69 -2.18 -9.32 -6.91
CA GLU A 69 -1.60 -8.87 -8.17
C GLU A 69 -2.01 -9.79 -9.32
N VAL A 70 -2.21 -9.23 -10.50
CA VAL A 70 -2.45 -10.02 -11.70
C VAL A 70 -1.15 -10.57 -12.27
N GLU A 71 -1.10 -11.89 -12.46
CA GLU A 71 0.11 -12.59 -12.94
C GLU A 71 0.41 -12.32 -14.41
N ASN A 72 -0.63 -12.23 -15.25
CA ASN A 72 -0.54 -12.04 -16.70
C ASN A 72 -0.93 -10.61 -17.12
N ARG A 73 -0.02 -9.66 -16.91
CA ARG A 73 -0.24 -8.21 -17.11
C ARG A 73 -0.76 -7.84 -18.49
N GLU A 74 -0.48 -8.64 -19.51
CA GLU A 74 -0.94 -8.45 -20.89
C GLU A 74 -2.45 -8.53 -21.04
N CYS A 75 -3.20 -9.02 -20.05
CA CYS A 75 -4.67 -8.92 -20.04
C CYS A 75 -5.16 -7.48 -19.80
N GLY A 76 -4.32 -6.62 -19.21
CA GLY A 76 -4.66 -5.28 -18.75
C GLY A 76 -4.71 -4.21 -19.84
N ARG A 77 -4.85 -2.94 -19.42
CA ARG A 77 -4.78 -1.78 -20.32
C ARG A 77 -3.34 -1.49 -20.73
N TYR A 78 -3.08 -1.45 -22.05
CA TYR A 78 -1.79 -0.98 -22.56
C TYR A 78 -1.65 0.53 -22.43
N LEU A 79 -0.59 1.01 -21.76
CA LEU A 79 -0.27 2.43 -21.67
C LEU A 79 0.68 2.81 -22.80
N LYS A 80 0.15 3.36 -23.89
CA LYS A 80 0.91 3.72 -25.10
C LYS A 80 2.13 4.59 -24.81
N PHE A 81 1.99 5.59 -23.94
CA PHE A 81 3.08 6.51 -23.61
C PHE A 81 4.22 5.82 -22.84
N ALA A 82 3.87 4.93 -21.90
CA ALA A 82 4.85 4.17 -21.12
C ALA A 82 5.36 2.91 -21.83
N GLY A 83 4.77 2.54 -22.98
CA GLY A 83 5.15 1.37 -23.77
C GLY A 83 4.90 0.03 -23.07
N THR A 84 4.06 -0.03 -22.02
CA THR A 84 3.94 -1.21 -21.16
C THR A 84 2.52 -1.45 -20.65
N PHE A 85 2.29 -2.67 -20.16
CA PHE A 85 1.12 -3.02 -19.34
C PHE A 85 1.48 -2.78 -17.87
N PRO A 86 0.88 -1.80 -17.17
CA PRO A 86 1.17 -1.56 -15.76
C PRO A 86 0.80 -2.79 -14.91
N ARG A 87 1.37 -2.90 -13.71
CA ARG A 87 0.90 -3.89 -12.74
C ARG A 87 -0.53 -3.54 -12.36
N MET A 88 -1.37 -4.56 -12.25
CA MET A 88 -2.69 -4.41 -11.66
C MET A 88 -2.66 -5.06 -10.29
N THR A 89 -2.88 -4.24 -9.27
CA THR A 89 -2.90 -4.67 -7.87
C THR A 89 -4.22 -4.29 -7.24
N SER A 90 -4.60 -5.02 -6.20
CA SER A 90 -5.69 -4.63 -5.31
C SER A 90 -5.34 -4.95 -3.88
N SER A 91 -5.95 -4.19 -2.96
CA SER A 91 -5.87 -4.41 -1.53
C SER A 91 -7.26 -4.49 -0.93
N GLU A 92 -7.48 -5.56 -0.17
CA GLU A 92 -8.74 -5.80 0.54
C GLU A 92 -8.51 -5.72 2.03
N THR A 93 -9.25 -4.85 2.72
CA THR A 93 -9.27 -4.85 4.17
C THR A 93 -10.07 -6.05 4.67
N PHE A 94 -9.61 -6.65 5.77
CA PHE A 94 -10.36 -7.66 6.50
C PHE A 94 -10.26 -7.39 7.99
N GLU A 95 -11.29 -7.82 8.73
CA GLU A 95 -11.39 -7.55 10.16
C GLU A 95 -10.38 -8.38 10.95
N MET A 96 -9.74 -7.74 11.93
CA MET A 96 -8.94 -8.38 12.96
C MET A 96 -9.66 -8.26 14.30
N THR A 97 -10.39 -9.30 14.70
CA THR A 97 -11.15 -9.31 15.93
C THR A 97 -10.23 -9.60 17.12
N ARG A 98 -10.30 -8.79 18.17
CA ARG A 98 -9.52 -8.99 19.40
C ARG A 98 -10.01 -10.25 20.13
N ILE A 99 -9.10 -11.18 20.44
CA ILE A 99 -9.41 -12.43 21.15
C ILE A 99 -8.82 -12.47 22.56
N SER A 100 -7.80 -11.65 22.84
CA SER A 100 -7.22 -11.49 24.19
C SER A 100 -6.65 -10.08 24.37
N GLU A 101 -5.96 -9.83 25.48
CA GLU A 101 -5.32 -8.54 25.73
C GLU A 101 -4.37 -8.13 24.59
N ASN A 102 -3.62 -9.08 24.04
CA ASN A 102 -2.56 -8.83 23.07
C ASN A 102 -2.64 -9.68 21.81
N GLU A 103 -3.76 -10.37 21.59
CA GLU A 103 -3.98 -11.20 20.42
C GLU A 103 -5.24 -10.80 19.64
N TYR A 104 -5.11 -10.85 18.32
CA TYR A 104 -6.16 -10.60 17.35
C TYR A 104 -6.22 -11.75 16.36
N ARG A 105 -7.41 -12.01 15.83
CA ARG A 105 -7.64 -13.03 14.82
C ARG A 105 -8.47 -12.48 13.68
N GLY A 106 -8.05 -12.75 12.46
CA GLY A 106 -8.77 -12.43 11.25
C GLY A 106 -8.77 -13.61 10.28
N MET A 107 -9.46 -13.42 9.16
CA MET A 107 -9.52 -14.41 8.09
C MET A 107 -9.21 -13.74 6.76
N VAL A 108 -8.25 -14.29 6.04
CA VAL A 108 -7.86 -13.85 4.70
C VAL A 108 -8.20 -14.94 3.69
N TYR A 109 -8.61 -14.53 2.49
CA TYR A 109 -8.98 -15.45 1.41
C TYR A 109 -8.05 -15.28 0.22
N ALA A 110 -7.33 -16.34 -0.15
CA ALA A 110 -6.39 -16.29 -1.27
C ALA A 110 -7.08 -16.17 -2.63
N ASP A 111 -8.36 -16.54 -2.72
CA ASP A 111 -9.22 -16.51 -3.91
C ASP A 111 -10.35 -15.47 -3.79
N LEU A 112 -10.12 -14.39 -3.02
CA LEU A 112 -11.11 -13.33 -2.79
C LEU A 112 -11.45 -12.55 -4.06
N ILE A 113 -10.50 -12.40 -4.98
CA ILE A 113 -10.71 -11.69 -6.24
C ILE A 113 -10.88 -12.71 -7.37
N LEU A 114 -11.93 -12.52 -8.17
CA LEU A 114 -12.22 -13.36 -9.33
C LEU A 114 -11.36 -12.97 -10.53
N ASP A 115 -10.90 -14.00 -11.21
CA ASP A 115 -10.41 -13.93 -12.58
C ASP A 115 -11.52 -13.44 -13.51
N GLU A 116 -11.24 -12.42 -14.32
CA GLU A 116 -12.23 -11.80 -15.22
C GLU A 116 -11.52 -11.13 -16.40
N ASP A 117 -12.20 -10.99 -17.53
CA ASP A 117 -11.71 -10.22 -18.67
C ASP A 117 -12.18 -8.76 -18.57
N TYR A 118 -11.38 -7.93 -17.91
CA TYR A 118 -11.71 -6.53 -17.65
C TYR A 118 -11.57 -5.62 -18.89
N PHE A 119 -10.83 -6.05 -19.92
CA PHE A 119 -10.45 -5.18 -21.04
C PHE A 119 -10.77 -5.78 -22.43
N GLY A 120 -11.41 -6.95 -22.49
CA GLY A 120 -11.68 -7.68 -23.74
C GLY A 120 -10.43 -8.28 -24.38
N ARG A 121 -9.40 -8.60 -23.58
CA ARG A 121 -8.06 -9.00 -24.05
C ARG A 121 -7.63 -10.35 -23.47
N GLY A 122 -8.59 -11.10 -22.92
CA GLY A 122 -8.36 -12.33 -22.20
C GLY A 122 -8.44 -12.15 -20.69
N VAL A 123 -8.60 -13.27 -19.99
CA VAL A 123 -8.83 -13.31 -18.54
C VAL A 123 -7.58 -12.83 -17.78
N CYS A 124 -7.76 -11.84 -16.90
CA CYS A 124 -6.76 -11.46 -15.91
C CYS A 124 -6.80 -12.43 -14.74
N ARG A 125 -5.68 -13.10 -14.49
CA ARG A 125 -5.52 -14.09 -13.42
C ARG A 125 -4.98 -13.43 -12.16
N TRP A 126 -5.83 -13.31 -11.15
CA TRP A 126 -5.48 -12.71 -9.87
C TRP A 126 -4.78 -13.72 -8.97
N LYS A 127 -3.72 -13.25 -8.32
CA LYS A 127 -2.97 -14.01 -7.33
C LYS A 127 -2.93 -13.24 -6.02
N PHE A 128 -3.22 -13.91 -4.91
CA PHE A 128 -2.87 -13.43 -3.58
C PHE A 128 -1.35 -13.43 -3.40
N ILE A 129 -0.79 -12.27 -3.04
CA ILE A 129 0.66 -12.06 -2.92
C ILE A 129 1.14 -11.83 -1.47
N GLY A 130 0.22 -11.76 -0.51
CA GLY A 130 0.55 -11.60 0.90
C GLY A 130 -0.46 -10.73 1.65
N MET A 131 -0.17 -10.49 2.91
CA MET A 131 -0.98 -9.66 3.79
C MET A 131 -0.12 -8.83 4.74
N ASP A 132 -0.66 -7.69 5.14
CA ASP A 132 -0.12 -6.87 6.24
C ASP A 132 -1.16 -6.75 7.36
N GLY A 133 -0.68 -6.65 8.59
CA GLY A 133 -1.39 -5.99 9.65
C GLY A 133 -1.27 -4.47 9.53
N PHE A 134 -2.25 -3.75 10.04
CA PHE A 134 -2.21 -2.29 10.15
C PHE A 134 -2.59 -1.88 11.56
N LEU A 135 -1.66 -1.25 12.27
CA LEU A 135 -1.87 -0.85 13.66
C LEU A 135 -1.58 0.63 13.88
N ARG A 136 -2.44 1.31 14.66
CA ARG A 136 -2.23 2.67 15.17
C ARG A 136 -2.63 2.77 16.63
N ALA A 137 -1.85 3.55 17.39
CA ALA A 137 -2.07 3.76 18.81
C ALA A 137 -3.44 4.38 19.08
N THR A 138 -3.84 5.37 18.28
CA THR A 138 -5.15 6.01 18.30
C THR A 138 -5.81 5.99 16.92
N ALA A 139 -7.00 6.60 16.81
CA ALA A 139 -7.68 6.81 15.53
C ALA A 139 -7.11 7.99 14.72
N ASP A 140 -6.08 8.70 15.21
CA ASP A 140 -5.45 9.80 14.49
C ASP A 140 -4.60 9.27 13.32
N GLU A 141 -4.88 9.73 12.10
CA GLU A 141 -4.19 9.28 10.90
C GLU A 141 -2.70 9.64 10.82
N ARG A 142 -2.28 10.56 11.70
CA ARG A 142 -0.89 11.00 11.87
C ARG A 142 -0.09 10.08 12.80
N ASP A 143 -0.73 9.17 13.52
CA ASP A 143 -0.02 8.15 14.29
C ASP A 143 0.77 7.24 13.36
N THR A 144 1.88 6.71 13.87
CA THR A 144 2.72 5.76 13.14
C THR A 144 1.89 4.55 12.75
N ARG A 145 2.04 4.14 11.48
CA ARG A 145 1.37 2.96 10.92
C ARG A 145 2.33 1.78 11.04
N PHE A 146 2.16 0.95 12.06
CA PHE A 146 2.94 -0.28 12.19
C PHE A 146 2.34 -1.35 11.28
N ARG A 147 3.18 -1.93 10.41
CA ARG A 147 2.77 -2.83 9.33
C ARG A 147 3.59 -4.12 9.30
N PRO A 148 3.37 -5.05 10.25
CA PRO A 148 3.91 -6.40 10.12
C PRO A 148 3.28 -7.09 8.92
N GLY A 149 4.05 -7.87 8.16
CA GLY A 149 3.54 -8.52 6.95
C GLY A 149 4.04 -9.94 6.77
N MET A 150 3.26 -10.73 6.03
CA MET A 150 3.59 -12.06 5.54
C MET A 150 3.39 -12.09 4.01
N ASN A 151 4.37 -12.62 3.27
CA ASN A 151 4.17 -12.90 1.85
C ASN A 151 3.28 -14.15 1.64
N ASP A 152 2.86 -14.37 0.39
CA ASP A 152 2.04 -15.52 -0.01
C ASP A 152 2.68 -16.86 0.36
N ASP A 153 3.97 -17.05 0.11
CA ASP A 153 4.69 -18.27 0.47
C ASP A 153 4.65 -18.55 1.98
N GLU A 154 4.80 -17.52 2.81
CA GLU A 154 4.73 -17.61 4.27
C GLU A 154 3.32 -17.96 4.75
N VAL A 155 2.28 -17.39 4.13
CA VAL A 155 0.87 -17.69 4.44
C VAL A 155 0.51 -19.12 4.03
N TYR A 156 0.85 -19.53 2.80
CA TYR A 156 0.56 -20.86 2.29
C TYR A 156 1.30 -21.95 3.05
N ALA A 157 2.53 -21.68 3.48
CA ALA A 157 3.31 -22.57 4.31
C ALA A 157 2.88 -22.58 5.79
N GLN A 158 1.84 -21.82 6.16
CA GLN A 158 1.31 -21.75 7.52
C GLN A 158 2.37 -21.33 8.55
N LYS A 159 3.23 -20.38 8.17
CA LYS A 159 4.34 -19.93 9.00
C LYS A 159 3.88 -18.98 10.11
N SER A 160 4.82 -18.73 11.02
CA SER A 160 4.78 -17.67 12.02
C SER A 160 5.95 -16.72 11.76
N GLU A 161 5.65 -15.45 11.51
CA GLU A 161 6.62 -14.40 11.17
C GLU A 161 6.59 -13.30 12.22
N THR A 162 7.74 -13.00 12.81
CA THR A 162 7.90 -11.96 13.83
C THR A 162 8.62 -10.76 13.24
N LYS A 163 8.07 -9.57 13.49
CA LYS A 163 8.65 -8.27 13.15
C LYS A 163 8.90 -7.49 14.42
N HIS A 164 10.06 -6.85 14.48
CA HIS A 164 10.50 -6.04 15.61
C HIS A 164 10.42 -4.56 15.24
N PHE A 165 9.87 -3.77 16.15
CA PHE A 165 9.53 -2.38 15.94
C PHE A 165 10.16 -1.53 17.03
N TRP A 166 10.86 -0.46 16.65
CA TRP A 166 11.43 0.44 17.64
C TRP A 166 10.33 1.23 18.35
N SER A 167 10.34 1.19 19.68
CA SER A 167 9.33 1.83 20.53
C SER A 167 9.31 3.36 20.39
N GLY A 168 10.43 3.97 19.96
CA GLY A 168 10.54 5.41 19.75
C GLY A 168 9.61 5.97 18.67
N TYR A 169 9.05 5.12 17.81
CA TYR A 169 8.02 5.54 16.84
C TYR A 169 6.59 5.46 17.38
N TYR A 170 6.38 4.98 18.60
CA TYR A 170 5.07 4.94 19.24
C TYR A 170 4.82 6.20 20.10
N PRO A 171 3.62 6.80 20.07
CA PRO A 171 2.54 6.54 19.13
C PRO A 171 2.79 7.18 17.75
N ARG A 172 3.73 8.13 17.66
CA ARG A 172 3.95 8.98 16.49
C ARG A 172 5.43 9.27 16.24
N ALA A 173 5.90 8.95 15.04
CA ALA A 173 7.19 9.37 14.54
C ALA A 173 7.18 10.86 14.13
N ASN A 174 8.37 11.47 14.03
CA ASN A 174 8.53 12.87 13.64
C ASN A 174 8.40 13.11 12.12
N SER A 175 7.56 12.32 11.43
CA SER A 175 7.33 12.39 9.99
C SER A 175 5.85 12.17 9.70
N GLU A 176 5.28 12.96 8.80
CA GLU A 176 3.90 12.76 8.36
C GLU A 176 3.75 11.47 7.56
N ASN A 177 2.59 10.83 7.66
CA ASN A 177 2.25 9.60 6.95
C ASN A 177 3.27 8.45 7.13
N PHE A 178 4.00 8.44 8.24
CA PHE A 178 5.05 7.46 8.50
C PHE A 178 4.48 6.04 8.67
N ALA A 179 5.02 5.09 7.91
CA ALA A 179 4.74 3.68 8.04
C ALA A 179 6.03 2.94 8.39
N GLU A 180 5.94 2.11 9.42
CA GLU A 180 7.03 1.26 9.88
C GLU A 180 6.68 -0.20 9.59
N PHE A 181 7.60 -0.93 8.96
CA PHE A 181 7.39 -2.32 8.55
C PHE A 181 8.07 -3.33 9.47
N GLY A 182 8.99 -2.83 10.32
CA GLY A 182 9.73 -3.61 11.29
C GLY A 182 10.75 -4.56 10.66
N ASP A 183 11.72 -4.93 11.48
CA ASP A 183 12.81 -5.81 11.08
C ASP A 183 12.53 -7.26 11.46
N ARG A 184 13.00 -8.21 10.61
CA ARG A 184 12.85 -9.65 10.91
C ARG A 184 13.77 -10.09 12.06
N THR A 185 14.90 -9.42 12.21
CA THR A 185 15.90 -9.71 13.26
C THR A 185 16.43 -8.40 13.83
N LEU A 186 17.06 -8.48 14.99
CA LEU A 186 17.74 -7.37 15.65
C LEU A 186 19.26 -7.53 15.58
N ASP A 187 19.77 -8.25 14.57
CA ASP A 187 21.21 -8.62 14.48
C ASP A 187 22.13 -7.40 14.32
N THR A 188 21.58 -6.28 13.82
CA THR A 188 22.27 -5.00 13.66
C THR A 188 22.11 -4.07 14.87
N VAL A 189 21.26 -4.45 15.83
CA VAL A 189 20.96 -3.68 17.04
C VAL A 189 21.78 -4.26 18.20
N PRO A 190 22.53 -3.44 18.95
CA PRO A 190 23.22 -3.89 20.16
C PRO A 190 22.26 -4.58 21.14
N GLU A 191 22.69 -5.70 21.75
CA GLU A 191 21.84 -6.51 22.63
C GLU A 191 21.25 -5.70 23.81
N ASP A 192 22.04 -4.78 24.37
CA ASP A 192 21.60 -3.87 25.44
C ASP A 192 20.48 -2.92 25.01
N LYS A 193 20.18 -2.83 23.70
CA LYS A 193 19.13 -2.01 23.10
C LYS A 193 17.91 -2.78 22.65
N HIS A 194 17.90 -4.12 22.74
CA HIS A 194 16.76 -4.93 22.31
C HIS A 194 15.48 -4.63 23.10
N HIS A 195 15.62 -4.22 24.37
CA HIS A 195 14.49 -3.80 25.21
C HIS A 195 13.78 -2.53 24.74
N GLU A 196 14.38 -1.76 23.81
CA GLU A 196 13.75 -0.59 23.20
C GLU A 196 12.78 -1.00 22.05
N PHE A 197 12.69 -2.29 21.74
CA PHE A 197 11.84 -2.81 20.67
C PHE A 197 10.68 -3.61 21.23
N PHE A 198 9.57 -3.57 20.51
CA PHE A 198 8.44 -4.47 20.70
C PHE A 198 8.27 -5.37 19.48
N ALA A 199 7.58 -6.49 19.64
CA ALA A 199 7.40 -7.48 18.60
C ALA A 199 5.92 -7.61 18.21
N ILE A 200 5.67 -7.79 16.92
CA ILE A 200 4.39 -8.28 16.42
C ILE A 200 4.65 -9.55 15.64
N THR A 201 3.97 -10.63 16.03
CA THR A 201 4.04 -11.93 15.36
C THR A 201 2.74 -12.18 14.62
N LEU A 202 2.83 -12.45 13.33
CA LEU A 202 1.74 -12.94 12.50
C LEU A 202 1.91 -14.43 12.27
N SER A 203 0.81 -15.19 12.36
CA SER A 203 0.80 -16.61 12.05
C SER A 203 -0.41 -16.95 11.22
N SER A 204 -0.27 -17.92 10.32
CA SER A 204 -1.36 -18.35 9.44
C SER A 204 -1.66 -19.83 9.62
N ARG A 205 -2.93 -20.19 9.43
CA ARG A 205 -3.40 -21.58 9.40
C ARG A 205 -4.49 -21.72 8.35
N GLU A 206 -4.37 -22.71 7.48
CA GLU A 206 -5.40 -23.02 6.50
C GLU A 206 -6.67 -23.50 7.21
N VAL A 207 -7.82 -22.98 6.79
CA VAL A 207 -9.12 -23.43 7.29
C VAL A 207 -9.50 -24.67 6.50
N GLN A 208 -9.49 -25.83 7.15
CA GLN A 208 -9.94 -27.06 6.51
C GLN A 208 -11.46 -27.01 6.30
N PRO A 209 -11.97 -27.54 5.15
CA PRO A 209 -13.39 -27.71 4.90
C PRO A 209 -14.12 -28.58 5.93
#